data_AF-A0A0C2VTV4-F1
#
_entry.id   AF-A0A0C2VTV4-F1
#
_cell.length_a   1.000
_cell.length_b   1.000
_cell.length_c   1.000
_cell.angle_alpha   90.00
_cell.angle_beta   90.00
_cell.angle_gamma   90.00
#
_symmetry.space_group_name_H-M   'P 1'
#
loop_
_entity.id
_entity.type
_entity.pdbx_description
1 polymer ?
#
loop_
_entity_poly.entity_id
_entity_poly.type
_entity_poly.pdbx_seq_one_letter_code
_entity_poly.pdbx_strand_id
1 'polypeptide(L)'
;MYIFVYGTLRKHGSNHQLIENEELIASQAWSTGNLYDSEEGYPYFIQKGPKRVYGEVYKIAKDKLLEIKNIHYPNSKSEKTFQTSTVSVRTDILGEIDCVTFVNKEEQVLGLFPLTYGDWLVHQELERDHHTYFAYGSCMDNERFKLAEVDHLFEDKIGGAQTDRLEMNYSLTVHDGGRANIIETGKQGEGVLYSVNKEAVEYLFTREGVYNGTYRPAFIDVVADNRLYQKSLTFIVLDPAEECAPPLHYATEIIRGSKGIVSEGYHTKLVYDLKRKFNLSMEE
;
A
#
# COMPACT_ATOMS: atom_id res chain seq x y z
N MET A 1 12.32 -3.58 20.24
CA MET A 1 10.89 -3.15 20.35
C MET A 1 10.39 -2.86 18.95
N TYR A 2 9.08 -2.72 18.75
CA TYR A 2 8.52 -2.27 17.47
C TYR A 2 8.17 -0.79 17.52
N ILE A 3 8.48 -0.07 16.45
CA ILE A 3 8.04 1.30 16.21
C ILE A 3 7.13 1.32 14.98
N PHE A 4 6.00 1.99 15.10
CA PHE A 4 5.11 2.28 13.99
C PHE A 4 5.36 3.70 13.49
N VAL A 5 5.67 3.83 12.21
CA VAL A 5 5.99 5.11 11.56
C VAL A 5 5.00 5.37 10.43
N TYR A 6 4.40 6.56 10.43
CA TYR A 6 3.29 6.93 9.52
C TYR A 6 3.58 8.19 8.69
N GLY A 7 4.76 8.80 8.87
CA GLY A 7 5.10 10.11 8.32
C GLY A 7 6.53 10.16 7.79
N THR A 8 7.29 11.18 8.21
CA THR A 8 8.63 11.46 7.67
C THR A 8 9.68 10.39 7.93
N LEU A 9 9.44 9.46 8.86
CA LEU A 9 10.32 8.31 9.13
C LEU A 9 10.07 7.12 8.19
N ARG A 10 8.92 7.07 7.50
CA ARG A 10 8.61 6.02 6.51
C ARG A 10 9.62 6.02 5.37
N LYS A 11 9.70 4.91 4.64
CA LYS A 11 10.43 4.87 3.37
C LYS A 11 9.98 6.02 2.47
N HIS A 12 10.94 6.69 1.82
CA HIS A 12 10.77 7.94 1.05
C HIS A 12 10.41 9.19 1.85
N GLY A 13 10.26 9.06 3.17
CA GLY A 13 10.10 10.20 4.07
C GLY A 13 11.41 10.96 4.27
N SER A 14 11.31 12.27 4.55
CA SER A 14 12.46 13.17 4.71
C SER A 14 13.43 12.79 5.85
N ASN A 15 13.00 11.97 6.79
CA ASN A 15 13.79 11.50 7.93
C ASN A 15 14.01 9.98 7.91
N HIS A 16 13.74 9.29 6.79
CA HIS A 16 13.89 7.83 6.70
C HIS A 16 15.29 7.33 7.05
N GLN A 17 16.33 8.11 6.71
CA GLN A 17 17.73 7.83 7.03
C GLN A 17 17.99 7.54 8.52
N LEU A 18 17.12 8.00 9.42
CA LEU A 18 17.23 7.71 10.85
C LEU A 18 16.94 6.25 11.20
N ILE A 19 16.19 5.53 10.35
CA ILE A 19 15.79 4.13 10.57
C ILE A 19 16.00 3.22 9.36
N GLU A 20 16.64 3.70 8.28
CA GLU A 20 16.81 2.94 7.03
C GLU A 20 17.57 1.62 7.19
N ASN A 21 18.41 1.51 8.22
CA ASN A 21 19.20 0.31 8.54
C ASN A 21 18.52 -0.61 9.57
N GLU A 22 17.33 -0.24 10.04
CA GLU A 22 16.57 -1.04 11.00
C GLU A 22 15.77 -2.13 10.27
N GLU A 23 15.47 -3.22 10.97
CA GLU A 23 14.75 -4.35 10.38
C GLU A 23 13.28 -3.95 10.10
N LEU A 24 12.90 -3.90 8.82
CA LEU A 24 11.52 -3.70 8.38
C LEU A 24 10.70 -4.96 8.67
N ILE A 25 9.69 -4.81 9.53
CA ILE A 25 8.79 -5.88 9.97
C ILE A 25 7.55 -5.94 9.09
N ALA A 26 6.94 -4.79 8.83
CA ALA A 26 5.78 -4.67 7.95
C ALA A 26 5.88 -3.37 7.12
N SER A 27 5.87 -3.51 5.81
CA SER A 27 5.74 -2.40 4.85
C SER A 27 4.31 -1.84 4.77
N GLN A 28 3.31 -2.68 5.08
CA GLN A 28 1.90 -2.36 5.11
C GLN A 28 1.35 -2.61 6.51
N ALA A 29 1.13 -1.54 7.25
CA ALA A 29 0.58 -1.58 8.59
C ALA A 29 -0.36 -0.42 8.83
N TRP A 30 -1.27 -0.56 9.80
CA TRP A 30 -2.11 0.55 10.20
C TRP A 30 -2.52 0.49 11.68
N SER A 31 -2.82 1.67 12.22
CA SER A 31 -3.43 1.84 13.54
C SER A 31 -4.66 2.74 13.43
N THR A 32 -5.56 2.67 14.42
CA THR A 32 -6.79 3.46 14.44
C THR A 32 -6.51 4.89 14.92
N GLY A 33 -7.04 5.88 14.20
CA GLY A 33 -7.02 7.29 14.55
C GLY A 33 -7.05 8.18 13.31
N ASN A 34 -6.65 9.44 13.45
CA ASN A 34 -6.68 10.42 12.35
C ASN A 34 -5.29 10.97 12.07
N LEU A 35 -4.94 11.05 10.79
CA LEU A 35 -3.72 11.69 10.30
C LEU A 35 -4.06 13.06 9.73
N TYR A 36 -3.23 14.06 9.99
CA TYR A 36 -3.40 15.44 9.49
C TYR A 36 -2.09 15.90 8.86
N ASP A 37 -2.18 16.74 7.83
CA ASP A 37 -1.04 17.56 7.42
C ASP A 37 -0.87 18.70 8.42
N SER A 38 0.32 18.86 9.01
CA SER A 38 0.61 19.98 9.90
C SER A 38 0.84 21.30 9.16
N GLU A 39 0.97 21.25 7.82
CA GLU A 39 1.45 22.34 6.96
C GLU A 39 2.93 22.72 7.22
N GLU A 40 3.63 21.98 8.08
CA GLU A 40 5.05 22.18 8.40
C GLU A 40 5.95 21.11 7.75
N GLY A 41 5.42 20.33 6.81
CA GLY A 41 6.17 19.28 6.08
C GLY A 41 6.26 17.93 6.80
N TYR A 42 5.42 17.72 7.81
CA TYR A 42 5.29 16.45 8.53
C TYR A 42 3.85 16.23 9.02
N PRO A 43 3.39 14.99 9.24
CA PRO A 43 2.02 14.75 9.67
C PRO A 43 1.84 14.77 11.19
N TYR A 44 0.64 15.15 11.64
CA TYR A 44 0.17 14.91 13.00
C TYR A 44 -0.69 13.64 13.08
N PHE A 45 -0.47 12.83 14.12
CA PHE A 45 -1.29 11.64 14.40
C PHE A 45 -2.05 11.81 15.71
N ILE A 46 -3.39 11.85 15.61
CA ILE A 46 -4.30 11.85 16.76
C ILE A 46 -4.82 10.42 16.95
N GLN A 47 -4.49 9.81 18.09
CA GLN A 47 -4.90 8.44 18.47
C GLN A 47 -6.37 8.39 18.94
N LYS A 48 -7.28 8.97 18.14
CA LYS A 48 -8.72 9.02 18.38
C LYS A 48 -9.46 9.08 17.06
N GLY A 49 -10.63 8.47 17.03
CA GLY A 49 -11.52 8.43 15.87
C GLY A 49 -11.43 7.11 15.09
N PRO A 50 -12.34 6.89 14.14
CA PRO A 50 -12.54 5.58 13.52
C PRO A 50 -11.69 5.32 12.27
N LYS A 51 -10.95 6.33 11.79
CA LYS A 51 -10.15 6.21 10.57
C LYS A 51 -8.90 5.35 10.83
N ARG A 52 -8.21 5.00 9.74
CA ARG A 52 -6.95 4.28 9.77
C ARG A 52 -5.82 5.22 9.42
N VAL A 53 -4.72 5.10 10.14
CA VAL A 53 -3.45 5.73 9.83
C VAL A 53 -2.52 4.65 9.31
N TYR A 54 -2.07 4.79 8.06
CA TYR A 54 -1.22 3.82 7.38
C TYR A 54 0.26 4.17 7.54
N GLY A 55 1.06 3.13 7.66
CA GLY A 55 2.49 3.28 7.86
C GLY A 55 3.21 1.95 7.79
N GLU A 56 4.39 1.95 8.39
CA GLU A 56 5.34 0.84 8.40
C GLU A 56 5.71 0.50 9.85
N VAL A 57 6.11 -0.75 10.07
CA VAL A 57 6.63 -1.21 11.36
C VAL A 57 8.09 -1.60 11.20
N TYR A 58 8.94 -1.02 12.03
CA TYR A 58 10.34 -1.38 12.14
C TYR A 58 10.64 -1.94 13.53
N LYS A 59 11.61 -2.84 13.61
CA LYS A 59 12.16 -3.29 14.88
C LYS A 59 13.39 -2.47 15.18
N ILE A 60 13.35 -1.80 16.34
CA ILE A 60 14.41 -0.90 16.79
C ILE A 60 14.91 -1.26 18.19
N ALA A 61 16.14 -0.88 18.48
CA ALA A 61 16.70 -0.91 19.82
C ALA A 61 16.16 0.27 20.69
N LYS A 62 16.31 0.18 22.02
CA LYS A 62 15.77 1.18 22.97
C LYS A 62 16.46 2.54 22.86
N ASP A 63 17.77 2.51 22.70
CA ASP A 63 18.64 3.66 22.45
C ASP A 63 18.29 4.36 21.12
N LYS A 64 17.92 3.61 20.08
CA LYS A 64 17.49 4.19 18.80
C LYS A 64 16.25 5.07 18.93
N LEU A 65 15.26 4.67 19.73
CA LEU A 65 14.10 5.52 20.01
C LEU A 65 14.51 6.84 20.69
N LEU A 66 15.50 6.80 21.58
CA LEU A 66 16.01 7.99 22.25
C LEU A 66 16.78 8.89 21.28
N GLU A 67 17.56 8.32 20.37
CA GLU A 67 18.24 9.04 19.28
C GLU A 67 17.24 9.80 18.42
N ILE A 68 16.20 9.13 17.93
CA ILE A 68 15.14 9.73 17.12
C ILE A 68 14.48 10.89 17.88
N LYS A 69 14.15 10.69 19.16
CA LYS A 69 13.61 11.76 20.01
C LYS A 69 14.55 12.96 20.12
N ASN A 70 15.86 12.74 20.29
CA ASN A 70 16.81 13.83 20.46
C ASN A 70 17.03 14.63 19.17
N ILE A 71 17.02 13.97 18.00
CA ILE A 71 17.20 14.63 16.70
C ILE A 71 15.99 15.49 16.35
N HIS A 72 14.78 14.97 16.55
CA HIS A 72 13.57 15.76 16.32
C HIS A 72 13.37 16.86 17.37
N TYR A 73 13.92 16.70 18.58
CA TYR A 73 13.66 17.58 19.72
C TYR A 73 14.94 17.92 20.54
N PRO A 74 15.90 18.67 19.99
CA PRO A 74 17.15 19.00 20.69
C PRO A 74 16.95 19.87 21.94
N ASN A 75 15.77 20.50 22.11
CA ASN A 75 15.43 21.35 23.27
C ASN A 75 14.02 21.02 23.79
N SER A 76 13.93 20.15 24.80
CA SER A 76 12.69 19.69 25.45
C SER A 76 11.85 20.75 26.19
N LYS A 77 12.02 22.05 25.87
CA LYS A 77 11.39 23.19 26.57
C LYS A 77 10.17 23.79 25.85
N SER A 78 9.88 23.44 24.61
CA SER A 78 8.67 23.92 23.92
C SER A 78 7.54 22.89 24.01
N GLU A 79 6.38 23.28 24.54
CA GLU A 79 5.18 22.44 24.72
C GLU A 79 4.56 21.88 23.42
N LYS A 80 5.15 22.15 22.24
CA LYS A 80 4.80 21.59 20.92
C LYS A 80 5.43 20.21 20.64
N THR A 81 5.69 19.41 21.68
CA THR A 81 6.38 18.12 21.57
C THR A 81 5.45 16.99 21.12
N PHE A 82 5.86 16.21 20.12
CA PHE A 82 5.28 14.89 19.88
C PHE A 82 5.52 14.02 21.11
N GLN A 83 4.45 13.39 21.58
CA GLN A 83 4.53 12.43 22.67
C GLN A 83 4.71 11.05 22.08
N THR A 84 5.29 10.11 22.84
CA THR A 84 5.24 8.71 22.44
C THR A 84 4.14 7.98 23.17
N SER A 85 3.37 7.18 22.45
CA SER A 85 2.33 6.30 22.99
C SER A 85 2.58 4.88 22.49
N THR A 86 2.03 3.89 23.19
CA THR A 86 1.90 2.52 22.68
C THR A 86 0.55 2.41 21.98
N VAL A 87 0.57 1.92 20.74
CA VAL A 87 -0.63 1.72 19.93
C VAL A 87 -0.67 0.28 19.43
N SER A 88 -1.88 -0.26 19.32
CA SER A 88 -2.10 -1.51 18.60
C SER A 88 -2.04 -1.24 17.09
N VAL A 89 -1.27 -2.06 16.38
CA VAL A 89 -1.02 -1.96 14.94
C VAL A 89 -1.36 -3.29 14.30
N ARG A 90 -2.17 -3.24 13.24
CA ARG A 90 -2.51 -4.41 12.43
C ARG A 90 -1.55 -4.54 11.25
N THR A 91 -1.06 -5.75 11.05
CA THR A 91 -0.17 -6.17 9.96
C THR A 91 -0.70 -7.47 9.35
N ASP A 92 -0.35 -7.75 8.09
CA ASP A 92 -0.77 -8.98 7.43
C ASP A 92 -0.06 -10.23 7.99
N ILE A 93 1.22 -10.09 8.34
CA ILE A 93 2.07 -11.23 8.76
C ILE A 93 1.92 -11.56 10.25
N LEU A 94 1.96 -10.54 11.11
CA LEU A 94 1.99 -10.74 12.57
C LEU A 94 0.64 -10.53 13.24
N GLY A 95 -0.39 -10.18 12.47
CA GLY A 95 -1.68 -9.77 13.01
C GLY A 95 -1.54 -8.46 13.79
N GLU A 96 -2.15 -8.41 14.97
CA GLU A 96 -2.15 -7.25 15.85
C GLU A 96 -0.95 -7.27 16.80
N ILE A 97 -0.15 -6.20 16.77
CA ILE A 97 1.07 -6.05 17.59
C ILE A 97 1.12 -4.68 18.25
N ASP A 98 1.67 -4.62 19.46
CA ASP A 98 1.94 -3.36 20.16
C ASP A 98 3.19 -2.69 19.61
N CYS A 99 3.04 -1.44 19.18
CA CYS A 99 4.14 -0.60 18.68
C CYS A 99 4.22 0.70 19.47
N VAL A 100 5.43 1.19 19.72
CA VAL A 100 5.61 2.58 20.12
C VAL A 100 5.42 3.46 18.88
N THR A 101 4.83 4.64 19.04
CA THR A 101 4.72 5.62 17.94
C THR A 101 4.70 7.03 18.48
N PHE A 102 4.92 8.01 17.61
CA PHE A 102 4.75 9.42 17.95
C PHE A 102 3.28 9.81 17.81
N VAL A 103 2.74 10.62 18.71
CA VAL A 103 1.36 11.09 18.69
C VAL A 103 1.31 12.58 19.04
N ASN A 104 0.22 13.20 18.63
CA ASN A 104 -0.08 14.61 18.85
C ASN A 104 -1.36 14.76 19.68
N LYS A 105 -1.52 15.93 20.29
CA LYS A 105 -2.72 16.26 21.05
C LYS A 105 -3.78 16.90 20.16
N GLU A 106 -5.05 16.77 20.55
CA GLU A 106 -6.19 17.31 19.80
C GLU A 106 -6.09 18.83 19.61
N GLU A 107 -5.46 19.57 20.53
CA GLU A 107 -5.29 21.02 20.39
C GLU A 107 -4.37 21.41 19.24
N GLN A 108 -3.50 20.50 18.78
CA GLN A 108 -2.56 20.76 17.67
C GLN A 108 -3.22 20.67 16.29
N VAL A 109 -4.43 20.13 16.21
CA VAL A 109 -5.16 19.95 14.95
C VAL A 109 -6.38 20.86 14.84
N LEU A 110 -6.50 21.86 15.72
CA LEU A 110 -7.57 22.85 15.64
C LEU A 110 -7.48 23.63 14.33
N GLY A 111 -8.53 23.55 13.52
CA GLY A 111 -8.59 24.19 12.19
C GLY A 111 -8.01 23.34 11.04
N LEU A 112 -7.44 22.17 11.32
CA LEU A 112 -6.94 21.24 10.31
C LEU A 112 -8.00 20.19 9.95
N PHE A 113 -7.90 19.64 8.75
CA PHE A 113 -8.76 18.54 8.28
C PHE A 113 -7.96 17.23 8.23
N PRO A 114 -8.57 16.10 8.63
CA PRO A 114 -7.90 14.82 8.56
C PRO A 114 -7.70 14.41 7.10
N LEU A 115 -6.53 13.86 6.80
CA LEU A 115 -6.19 13.33 5.50
C LEU A 115 -7.23 12.30 5.03
N THR A 116 -7.62 12.41 3.77
CA THR A 116 -8.70 11.60 3.17
C THR A 116 -8.41 10.11 3.29
N TYR A 117 -7.20 9.69 2.94
CA TYR A 117 -6.78 8.28 2.89
C TYR A 117 -5.98 7.83 4.12
N GLY A 118 -5.71 8.73 5.06
CA GLY A 118 -4.94 8.40 6.27
C GLY A 118 -3.51 7.92 6.02
N ASP A 119 -2.96 8.20 4.84
CA ASP A 119 -1.61 7.79 4.43
C ASP A 119 -0.82 9.03 3.98
N TRP A 120 0.28 9.31 4.69
CA TRP A 120 1.15 10.45 4.40
C TRP A 120 1.79 10.38 3.00
N LEU A 121 2.25 9.21 2.59
CA LEU A 121 2.89 9.05 1.29
C LEU A 121 1.86 9.22 0.16
N VAL A 122 0.63 8.74 0.35
CA VAL A 122 -0.45 9.01 -0.60
C VAL A 122 -0.75 10.51 -0.68
N HIS A 123 -0.86 11.20 0.46
CA HIS A 123 -1.09 12.64 0.51
C HIS A 123 -0.03 13.44 -0.24
N GLN A 124 1.24 13.06 -0.11
CA GLN A 124 2.35 13.77 -0.76
C GLN A 124 2.45 13.50 -2.27
N GLU A 125 2.05 12.31 -2.72
CA GLU A 125 2.42 11.82 -4.05
C GLU A 125 1.26 11.76 -5.04
N LEU A 126 0.00 11.76 -4.57
CA LEU A 126 -1.16 11.51 -5.43
C LEU A 126 -1.45 12.63 -6.45
N GLU A 127 -1.02 13.86 -6.19
CA GLU A 127 -1.24 15.01 -7.08
C GLU A 127 -0.18 15.16 -8.18
N ARG A 128 0.70 14.16 -8.38
CA ARG A 128 1.65 14.18 -9.50
C ARG A 128 0.90 14.10 -10.83
N ASP A 129 1.40 14.78 -11.85
CA ASP A 129 0.80 14.73 -13.21
C ASP A 129 0.87 13.33 -13.84
N HIS A 130 1.89 12.57 -13.46
CA HIS A 130 2.16 11.22 -13.96
C HIS A 130 2.55 10.27 -12.84
N HIS A 131 2.09 9.04 -12.97
CA HIS A 131 2.42 7.94 -12.07
C HIS A 131 2.88 6.72 -12.86
N THR A 132 3.73 5.91 -12.23
CA THR A 132 3.75 4.49 -12.57
C THR A 132 2.67 3.76 -11.77
N TYR A 133 1.86 2.94 -12.41
CA TYR A 133 0.80 2.14 -11.79
C TYR A 133 1.14 0.65 -11.88
N PHE A 134 1.19 -0.02 -10.73
CA PHE A 134 1.47 -1.45 -10.63
C PHE A 134 0.16 -2.24 -10.50
N ALA A 135 -0.22 -2.95 -11.55
CA ALA A 135 -1.37 -3.84 -11.57
C ALA A 135 -0.95 -5.29 -11.29
N TYR A 136 -1.58 -5.94 -10.31
CA TYR A 136 -1.28 -7.33 -9.93
C TYR A 136 -2.47 -8.29 -10.14
N GLY A 137 -3.62 -7.76 -10.55
CA GLY A 137 -4.88 -8.50 -10.75
C GLY A 137 -5.46 -8.27 -12.15
N SER A 138 -6.79 -8.15 -12.26
CA SER A 138 -7.46 -8.00 -13.58
C SER A 138 -6.99 -6.80 -14.40
N CYS A 139 -6.43 -5.76 -13.78
CA CYS A 139 -5.88 -4.60 -14.47
C CYS A 139 -4.57 -4.90 -15.24
N MET A 140 -4.00 -6.10 -15.11
CA MET A 140 -2.94 -6.58 -16.01
C MET A 140 -3.44 -6.81 -17.44
N ASP A 141 -4.76 -6.99 -17.59
CA ASP A 141 -5.44 -7.21 -18.85
C ASP A 141 -6.16 -5.94 -19.36
N ASN A 142 -6.40 -5.85 -20.67
CA ASN A 142 -7.01 -4.69 -21.30
C ASN A 142 -8.48 -4.84 -21.72
N GLU A 143 -9.11 -6.00 -21.54
CA GLU A 143 -10.50 -6.23 -21.95
C GLU A 143 -11.44 -5.22 -21.29
N ARG A 144 -11.32 -5.04 -19.97
CA ARG A 144 -12.15 -4.09 -19.22
C ARG A 144 -11.79 -2.62 -19.48
N PHE A 145 -10.55 -2.32 -19.87
CA PHE A 145 -10.20 -0.96 -20.28
C PHE A 145 -10.85 -0.62 -21.62
N LYS A 146 -10.84 -1.56 -22.58
CA LYS A 146 -11.52 -1.41 -23.88
C LYS A 146 -13.03 -1.30 -23.75
N LEU A 147 -13.64 -2.14 -22.91
CA LEU A 147 -15.09 -2.07 -22.65
C LEU A 147 -15.53 -0.74 -22.03
N ALA A 148 -14.64 -0.10 -21.27
CA ALA A 148 -14.87 1.23 -20.70
C ALA A 148 -14.35 2.37 -21.60
N GLU A 149 -13.84 2.06 -22.80
CA GLU A 149 -13.28 3.02 -23.76
C GLU A 149 -12.12 3.87 -23.21
N VAL A 150 -11.35 3.33 -22.24
CA VAL A 150 -10.21 3.99 -21.58
C VAL A 150 -8.87 3.29 -21.84
N ASP A 151 -8.81 2.30 -22.72
CA ASP A 151 -7.59 1.55 -22.99
C ASP A 151 -6.43 2.43 -23.52
N HIS A 152 -6.76 3.51 -24.21
CA HIS A 152 -5.81 4.55 -24.63
C HIS A 152 -5.04 5.18 -23.45
N LEU A 153 -5.59 5.18 -22.23
CA LEU A 153 -4.92 5.69 -21.02
C LEU A 153 -3.90 4.68 -20.44
N PHE A 154 -3.88 3.45 -20.94
CA PHE A 154 -3.05 2.35 -20.45
C PHE A 154 -2.15 1.74 -21.55
N GLU A 155 -1.94 2.46 -22.65
CA GLU A 155 -1.09 2.00 -23.77
C GLU A 155 0.41 1.97 -23.42
N ASP A 156 0.87 2.89 -22.55
CA ASP A 156 2.26 2.96 -22.10
C ASP A 156 2.54 1.90 -21.02
N LYS A 157 2.62 0.64 -21.48
CA LYS A 157 3.00 -0.52 -20.68
C LYS A 157 4.52 -0.61 -20.61
N ILE A 158 5.08 -0.35 -19.43
CA ILE A 158 6.52 -0.47 -19.17
C ILE A 158 6.94 -1.94 -19.23
N GLY A 159 6.13 -2.86 -18.68
CA GLY A 159 6.36 -4.30 -18.76
C GLY A 159 6.04 -5.04 -17.46
N GLY A 160 6.55 -6.26 -17.34
CA GLY A 160 6.50 -7.03 -16.11
C GLY A 160 7.36 -6.40 -15.02
N ALA A 161 6.82 -6.30 -13.81
CA ALA A 161 7.48 -5.72 -12.67
C ALA A 161 7.35 -6.61 -11.44
N GLN A 162 8.37 -6.56 -10.58
CA GLN A 162 8.44 -7.31 -9.34
C GLN A 162 8.33 -6.36 -8.16
N THR A 163 7.54 -6.73 -7.16
CA THR A 163 7.48 -6.04 -5.87
C THR A 163 8.10 -6.91 -4.79
N ASP A 164 8.67 -6.27 -3.77
CA ASP A 164 9.23 -6.96 -2.62
C ASP A 164 8.18 -7.14 -1.52
N ARG A 165 8.22 -8.29 -0.84
CA ARG A 165 7.38 -8.68 0.31
C ARG A 165 5.87 -8.82 0.06
N LEU A 166 5.37 -8.43 -1.11
CA LEU A 166 3.96 -8.38 -1.42
C LEU A 166 3.56 -9.46 -2.45
N GLU A 167 2.52 -10.24 -2.18
CA GLU A 167 1.99 -11.26 -3.09
C GLU A 167 0.49 -11.07 -3.34
N MET A 168 0.03 -11.45 -4.53
CA MET A 168 -1.38 -11.44 -4.87
C MET A 168 -2.12 -12.64 -4.25
N ASN A 169 -3.33 -12.40 -3.75
CA ASN A 169 -4.29 -13.43 -3.33
C ASN A 169 -5.74 -13.02 -3.66
N TYR A 170 -6.74 -13.82 -3.27
CA TYR A 170 -8.16 -13.56 -3.57
C TYR A 170 -8.99 -13.18 -2.32
N SER A 171 -8.48 -12.24 -1.52
CA SER A 171 -9.09 -11.87 -0.22
C SER A 171 -10.13 -10.75 -0.28
N LEU A 172 -10.49 -10.21 -1.45
CA LEU A 172 -11.69 -9.37 -1.56
C LEU A 172 -12.88 -10.23 -1.96
N THR A 173 -13.91 -10.27 -1.13
CA THR A 173 -15.15 -11.00 -1.42
C THR A 173 -16.21 -10.06 -1.98
N VAL A 174 -16.73 -10.39 -3.16
CA VAL A 174 -17.93 -9.75 -3.72
C VAL A 174 -18.99 -10.82 -4.04
N HIS A 175 -20.14 -10.40 -4.56
CA HIS A 175 -21.33 -11.24 -4.72
C HIS A 175 -21.13 -12.52 -5.57
N ASP A 176 -20.19 -12.53 -6.52
CA ASP A 176 -19.93 -13.64 -7.44
C ASP A 176 -18.57 -14.35 -7.19
N GLY A 177 -17.86 -14.00 -6.11
CA GLY A 177 -16.62 -14.65 -5.70
C GLY A 177 -15.49 -13.69 -5.32
N GLY A 178 -14.28 -14.23 -5.27
CA GLY A 178 -13.06 -13.51 -4.89
C GLY A 178 -12.61 -12.50 -5.94
N ARG A 179 -11.89 -11.47 -5.49
CA ARG A 179 -11.16 -10.49 -6.30
C ARG A 179 -9.74 -10.36 -5.76
N ALA A 180 -8.82 -9.99 -6.64
CA ALA A 180 -7.41 -9.91 -6.32
C ALA A 180 -7.16 -8.84 -5.25
N ASN A 181 -6.37 -9.19 -4.25
CA ASN A 181 -5.73 -8.25 -3.33
C ASN A 181 -4.22 -8.47 -3.40
N ILE A 182 -3.45 -7.50 -2.92
CA ILE A 182 -2.03 -7.67 -2.65
C ILE A 182 -1.81 -7.60 -1.15
N ILE A 183 -1.17 -8.63 -0.60
CA ILE A 183 -0.94 -8.79 0.85
C ILE A 183 0.54 -8.91 1.14
N GLU A 184 0.97 -8.50 2.33
CA GLU A 184 2.35 -8.69 2.75
C GLU A 184 2.60 -10.11 3.26
N THR A 185 3.49 -10.83 2.59
CA THR A 185 3.90 -12.21 2.93
C THR A 185 5.40 -12.34 3.19
N GLY A 186 6.17 -11.29 2.91
CA GLY A 186 7.63 -11.32 2.92
C GLY A 186 8.24 -11.97 1.69
N LYS A 187 7.43 -12.40 0.71
CA LYS A 187 7.88 -12.94 -0.58
C LYS A 187 7.65 -11.94 -1.71
N GLN A 188 8.33 -12.15 -2.83
CA GLN A 188 8.15 -11.35 -4.03
C GLN A 188 6.85 -11.70 -4.76
N GLY A 189 6.22 -10.67 -5.31
CA GLY A 189 5.09 -10.79 -6.23
C GLY A 189 5.41 -10.10 -7.54
N GLU A 190 4.64 -10.42 -8.57
CA GLU A 190 4.78 -9.79 -9.89
C GLU A 190 3.44 -9.26 -10.40
N GLY A 191 3.56 -8.31 -11.32
CA GLY A 191 2.45 -7.63 -11.97
C GLY A 191 2.91 -6.88 -13.22
N VAL A 192 2.02 -6.06 -13.76
CA VAL A 192 2.29 -5.20 -14.92
C VAL A 192 2.43 -3.76 -14.47
N LEU A 193 3.50 -3.10 -14.90
CA LEU A 193 3.75 -1.70 -14.64
C LEU A 193 3.32 -0.86 -15.85
N TYR A 194 2.51 0.15 -15.60
CA TYR A 194 2.04 1.12 -16.57
C TYR A 194 2.58 2.51 -16.22
N SER A 195 2.77 3.35 -17.22
CA SER A 195 2.87 4.81 -17.05
C SER A 195 1.48 5.40 -17.31
N VAL A 196 0.96 6.16 -16.35
CA VAL A 196 -0.42 6.69 -16.40
C VAL A 196 -0.46 8.16 -16.04
N ASN A 197 -1.40 8.88 -16.63
CA ASN A 197 -1.70 10.28 -16.32
C ASN A 197 -2.80 10.38 -15.23
N LYS A 198 -3.14 11.62 -14.84
CA LYS A 198 -4.19 11.90 -13.86
C LYS A 198 -5.58 11.31 -14.24
N GLU A 199 -5.94 11.34 -15.52
CA GLU A 199 -7.21 10.78 -16.00
C GLU A 199 -7.31 9.27 -15.77
N ALA A 200 -6.23 8.52 -16.06
CA ALA A 200 -6.19 7.09 -15.74
C ALA A 200 -6.28 6.85 -14.22
N VAL A 201 -5.65 7.69 -13.40
CA VAL A 201 -5.75 7.58 -11.93
C VAL A 201 -7.20 7.79 -11.46
N GLU A 202 -7.90 8.81 -11.97
CA GLU A 202 -9.31 9.05 -11.64
C GLU A 202 -10.22 7.87 -12.03
N TYR A 203 -10.00 7.29 -13.22
CA TYR A 203 -10.66 6.07 -13.64
C TYR A 203 -10.38 4.90 -12.67
N LEU A 204 -9.12 4.69 -12.29
CA LEU A 204 -8.72 3.64 -11.36
C LEU A 204 -9.38 3.81 -9.99
N PHE A 205 -9.48 5.03 -9.46
CA PHE A 205 -10.12 5.29 -8.16
C PHE A 205 -11.60 4.88 -8.17
N THR A 206 -12.28 5.13 -9.29
CA THR A 206 -13.66 4.68 -9.49
C THR A 206 -13.75 3.16 -9.63
N ARG A 207 -12.88 2.57 -10.46
CA ARG A 207 -12.86 1.12 -10.72
C ARG A 207 -12.53 0.30 -9.47
N GLU A 208 -11.61 0.76 -8.65
CA GLU A 208 -11.14 0.12 -7.42
C GLU A 208 -12.02 0.48 -6.21
N GLY A 209 -13.13 1.20 -6.42
CA GLY A 209 -14.10 1.50 -5.37
C GLY A 209 -13.49 2.25 -4.17
N VAL A 210 -12.52 3.13 -4.41
CA VAL A 210 -11.78 3.85 -3.36
C VAL A 210 -12.74 4.66 -2.49
N TYR A 211 -13.68 5.36 -3.12
CA TYR A 211 -14.67 6.19 -2.43
C TYR A 211 -15.70 5.38 -1.63
N ASN A 212 -15.83 4.08 -1.92
CA ASN A 212 -16.77 3.17 -1.27
C ASN A 212 -16.08 2.24 -0.27
N GLY A 213 -14.79 2.47 0.02
CA GLY A 213 -14.05 1.69 1.01
C GLY A 213 -13.72 0.26 0.55
N THR A 214 -13.60 -0.01 -0.75
CA THR A 214 -13.20 -1.33 -1.26
C THR A 214 -11.68 -1.50 -1.19
N TYR A 215 -10.94 -0.68 -1.94
CA TYR A 215 -9.49 -0.60 -1.87
C TYR A 215 -9.04 0.76 -1.36
N ARG A 216 -7.85 0.81 -0.75
CA ARG A 216 -7.10 2.05 -0.51
C ARG A 216 -6.01 2.22 -1.57
N PRO A 217 -5.70 3.45 -1.98
CA PRO A 217 -4.46 3.71 -2.71
C PRO A 217 -3.26 3.43 -1.80
N ALA A 218 -2.16 2.98 -2.40
CA ALA A 218 -0.88 2.80 -1.75
C ALA A 218 0.25 3.09 -2.74
N PHE A 219 1.42 3.46 -2.22
CA PHE A 219 2.63 3.61 -3.01
C PHE A 219 3.65 2.57 -2.58
N ILE A 220 4.16 1.81 -3.56
CA ILE A 220 5.15 0.75 -3.38
C ILE A 220 6.32 0.96 -4.33
N ASP A 221 7.44 0.32 -4.02
CA ASP A 221 8.56 0.24 -4.96
C ASP A 221 8.48 -1.06 -5.74
N VAL A 222 8.81 -0.98 -7.03
CA VAL A 222 8.85 -2.13 -7.93
C VAL A 222 10.09 -2.10 -8.81
N VAL A 223 10.52 -3.27 -9.29
CA VAL A 223 11.63 -3.42 -10.22
C VAL A 223 11.09 -3.94 -11.54
N ALA A 224 11.32 -3.19 -12.62
CA ALA A 224 10.98 -3.59 -13.99
C ALA A 224 12.22 -3.41 -14.87
N ASP A 225 12.57 -4.42 -15.67
CA ASP A 225 13.77 -4.43 -16.51
C ASP A 225 15.05 -3.98 -15.76
N ASN A 226 15.29 -4.56 -14.58
CA ASN A 226 16.41 -4.23 -13.67
C ASN A 226 16.47 -2.76 -13.21
N ARG A 227 15.42 -1.97 -13.44
CA ARG A 227 15.30 -0.59 -12.99
C ARG A 227 14.33 -0.50 -11.83
N LEU A 228 14.76 0.18 -10.76
CA LEU A 228 13.90 0.53 -9.63
C LEU A 228 12.96 1.67 -10.01
N TYR A 229 11.67 1.44 -9.86
CA TYR A 229 10.62 2.44 -9.91
C TYR A 229 10.10 2.66 -8.49
N GLN A 230 10.37 3.86 -7.98
CA GLN A 230 9.95 4.23 -6.62
C GLN A 230 8.56 4.83 -6.64
N LYS A 231 7.79 4.57 -5.58
CA LYS A 231 6.47 5.19 -5.37
C LYS A 231 5.52 4.97 -6.56
N SER A 232 5.40 3.72 -6.99
CA SER A 232 4.40 3.25 -7.95
C SER A 232 3.05 3.08 -7.26
N LEU A 233 2.00 3.66 -7.86
CA LEU A 233 0.63 3.55 -7.36
C LEU A 233 0.16 2.10 -7.45
N THR A 234 -0.51 1.64 -6.41
CA THR A 234 -1.24 0.37 -6.39
C THR A 234 -2.47 0.52 -5.50
N PHE A 235 -3.31 -0.51 -5.44
CA PHE A 235 -4.51 -0.54 -4.62
C PHE A 235 -4.50 -1.75 -3.72
N ILE A 236 -4.87 -1.60 -2.45
CA ILE A 236 -4.84 -2.67 -1.44
C ILE A 236 -6.22 -2.75 -0.80
N VAL A 237 -6.77 -3.95 -0.64
CA VAL A 237 -8.09 -4.13 -0.04
C VAL A 237 -8.10 -3.60 1.39
N LEU A 238 -9.13 -2.83 1.74
CA LEU A 238 -9.27 -2.26 3.07
C LEU A 238 -9.58 -3.33 4.11
N ASP A 239 -10.57 -4.17 3.84
CA ASP A 239 -11.06 -5.20 4.75
C ASP A 239 -10.97 -6.58 4.11
N PRO A 240 -9.76 -7.18 4.06
CA PRO A 240 -9.59 -8.50 3.47
C PRO A 240 -10.30 -9.57 4.29
N ALA A 241 -10.99 -10.48 3.59
CA ALA A 241 -11.61 -11.68 4.12
C ALA A 241 -10.71 -12.91 3.88
N GLU A 242 -11.18 -14.09 4.30
CA GLU A 242 -10.54 -15.34 3.86
C GLU A 242 -10.61 -15.47 2.33
N GLU A 243 -9.57 -16.04 1.73
CA GLU A 243 -9.51 -16.22 0.28
C GLU A 243 -10.70 -17.06 -0.20
N CYS A 244 -11.40 -16.58 -1.22
CA CYS A 244 -12.42 -17.36 -1.91
C CYS A 244 -12.18 -17.40 -3.41
N ALA A 245 -12.77 -18.41 -4.06
CA ALA A 245 -12.56 -18.65 -5.48
C ALA A 245 -13.02 -17.43 -6.31
N PRO A 246 -12.19 -16.90 -7.21
CA PRO A 246 -12.65 -15.91 -8.19
C PRO A 246 -13.62 -16.58 -9.20
N PRO A 247 -14.56 -15.82 -9.79
CA PRO A 247 -15.34 -16.33 -10.91
C PRO A 247 -14.42 -16.56 -12.13
N LEU A 248 -14.76 -17.55 -12.96
CA LEU A 248 -13.90 -18.00 -14.06
C LEU A 248 -13.50 -16.86 -15.01
N HIS A 249 -14.45 -16.00 -15.39
CA HIS A 249 -14.17 -14.87 -16.29
C HIS A 249 -13.10 -13.92 -15.72
N TYR A 250 -13.16 -13.63 -14.41
CA TYR A 250 -12.20 -12.77 -13.73
C TYR A 250 -10.82 -13.43 -13.60
N ALA A 251 -10.79 -14.74 -13.31
CA ALA A 251 -9.55 -15.50 -13.31
C ALA A 251 -8.89 -15.49 -14.71
N THR A 252 -9.69 -15.62 -15.78
CA THR A 252 -9.22 -15.55 -17.16
C THR A 252 -8.57 -14.21 -17.49
N GLU A 253 -9.14 -13.09 -17.03
CA GLU A 253 -8.53 -11.76 -17.18
C GLU A 253 -7.11 -11.74 -16.55
N ILE A 254 -6.95 -12.24 -15.32
CA ILE A 254 -5.64 -12.26 -14.62
C ILE A 254 -4.63 -13.12 -15.37
N ILE A 255 -5.02 -14.33 -15.79
CA ILE A 255 -4.12 -15.26 -16.49
C ILE A 255 -3.73 -14.70 -17.86
N ARG A 256 -4.69 -14.15 -18.62
CA ARG A 256 -4.42 -13.52 -19.91
C ARG A 256 -3.52 -12.29 -19.78
N GLY A 257 -3.77 -11.42 -18.80
CA GLY A 257 -2.99 -10.22 -18.54
C GLY A 257 -1.56 -10.48 -18.06
N SER A 258 -1.34 -11.61 -17.37
CA SER A 258 0.00 -12.01 -16.91
C SER A 258 0.83 -12.71 -17.99
N LYS A 259 0.20 -13.47 -18.90
CA LYS A 259 0.88 -14.31 -19.89
C LYS A 259 1.84 -13.50 -20.78
N GLY A 260 3.12 -13.87 -20.76
CA GLY A 260 4.18 -13.24 -21.55
C GLY A 260 4.60 -11.84 -21.09
N ILE A 261 4.09 -11.36 -19.95
CA ILE A 261 4.46 -10.06 -19.37
C ILE A 261 5.18 -10.25 -18.04
N VAL A 262 4.59 -10.99 -17.10
CA VAL A 262 5.29 -11.43 -15.88
C VAL A 262 6.19 -12.62 -16.20
N SER A 263 7.06 -13.00 -15.27
CA SER A 263 7.92 -14.17 -15.44
C SER A 263 7.10 -15.44 -15.66
N GLU A 264 7.62 -16.36 -16.46
CA GLU A 264 6.96 -17.65 -16.72
C GLU A 264 6.68 -18.40 -15.41
N GLY A 265 7.65 -18.41 -14.48
CA GLY A 265 7.49 -19.02 -13.17
C GLY A 265 6.36 -18.41 -12.34
N TYR A 266 6.19 -17.08 -12.36
CA TYR A 266 5.10 -16.44 -11.64
C TYR A 266 3.74 -16.67 -12.32
N HIS A 267 3.68 -16.62 -13.66
CA HIS A 267 2.46 -16.96 -14.40
C HIS A 267 2.00 -18.40 -14.10
N THR A 268 2.91 -19.38 -14.16
CA THR A 268 2.61 -20.77 -13.80
C THR A 268 2.17 -20.88 -12.35
N LYS A 269 2.77 -20.11 -11.41
CA LYS A 269 2.32 -20.06 -10.02
C LYS A 269 0.87 -19.57 -9.91
N LEU A 270 0.46 -18.54 -10.64
CA LEU A 270 -0.93 -18.05 -10.63
C LEU A 270 -1.92 -19.12 -11.09
N VAL A 271 -1.63 -19.80 -12.21
CA VAL A 271 -2.44 -20.91 -12.72
C VAL A 271 -2.50 -22.07 -11.72
N TYR A 272 -1.36 -22.42 -11.12
CA TYR A 272 -1.27 -23.48 -10.12
C TYR A 272 -2.04 -23.14 -8.84
N ASP A 273 -1.96 -21.90 -8.36
CA ASP A 273 -2.69 -21.45 -7.18
C ASP A 273 -4.21 -21.50 -7.40
N LEU A 274 -4.71 -21.11 -8.58
CA LEU A 274 -6.12 -21.26 -8.95
C LEU A 274 -6.60 -22.73 -8.89
N LYS A 275 -5.82 -23.64 -9.45
CA LYS A 275 -6.13 -25.07 -9.44
C LYS A 275 -6.04 -25.67 -8.04
N ARG A 276 -4.96 -25.38 -7.31
CA ARG A 276 -4.70 -25.96 -5.99
C ARG A 276 -5.64 -25.42 -4.92
N LYS A 277 -5.87 -24.10 -4.88
CA LYS A 277 -6.67 -23.46 -3.83
C LYS A 277 -8.17 -23.57 -4.11
N PHE A 278 -8.58 -23.53 -5.37
CA PHE A 278 -9.99 -23.37 -5.74
C PHE A 278 -10.51 -24.42 -6.73
N ASN A 279 -9.70 -25.40 -7.14
CA ASN A 279 -10.05 -26.39 -8.15
C ASN A 279 -10.50 -25.77 -9.49
N LEU A 280 -9.98 -24.58 -9.82
CA LEU A 280 -10.23 -23.90 -11.09
C LEU A 280 -9.15 -24.27 -12.10
N SER A 281 -9.55 -24.92 -13.20
CA SER A 281 -8.65 -25.22 -14.31
C SER A 281 -8.73 -24.11 -15.34
N MET A 282 -7.59 -23.51 -15.65
CA MET A 282 -7.45 -22.47 -16.66
C MET A 282 -6.99 -23.10 -17.97
N GLU A 283 -7.53 -22.65 -19.09
CA GLU A 283 -6.96 -22.97 -20.41
C GLU A 283 -5.65 -22.20 -20.55
N GLU A 284 -4.57 -22.90 -20.93
CA GLU A 284 -3.23 -22.33 -21.08
C GLU A 284 -3.12 -21.39 -22.28
#